data_AF-A0AA42Y1F7-F1
#
_entry.id   AF-A0AA42Y1F7-F1
#
_cell.length_a   1.000
_cell.length_b   1.000
_cell.length_c   1.000
_cell.angle_alpha   90.00
_cell.angle_beta   90.00
_cell.angle_gamma   90.00
#
_symmetry.space_group_name_H-M   'P 1'
#
loop_
_entity.id
_entity.type
_entity.pdbx_description
1 polymer ?
#
loop_
_entity_poly.entity_id
_entity_poly.type
_entity_poly.pdbx_seq_one_letter_code
_entity_poly.pdbx_strand_id
1 'polypeptide(L)'
;MNSCIESGSSLAYQRLDEAVERLAPAVTALLQRSAPDGAVVTEGEEFGLRSVVPVRFPDGIGRGDVVARVFRYRDYLRVDVEIVHNRMFARKDGGPSERRCYLNDFVASLSLAADATALTPEFERSVLRGIAGAREGVQRHNREQAAPWGQVTVAAAMD
;
A
#
# COMPACT_ATOMS: atom_id res chain seq x y z
N MET A 1 17.00 -28.24 32.26
CA MET A 1 16.19 -27.09 32.75
C MET A 1 16.02 -26.08 31.62
N ASN A 2 15.17 -26.38 30.61
CA ASN A 2 14.97 -25.54 29.42
C ASN A 2 13.52 -25.04 29.23
N SER A 3 12.57 -25.41 30.09
CA SER A 3 11.13 -25.20 29.79
C SER A 3 10.59 -23.79 30.09
N CYS A 4 11.40 -22.87 30.62
CA CYS A 4 10.94 -21.51 30.93
C CYS A 4 11.12 -20.52 29.76
N ILE A 5 11.99 -20.80 28.79
CA ILE A 5 12.29 -19.87 27.68
C ILE A 5 11.33 -20.09 26.52
N GLU A 6 11.00 -21.35 26.19
CA GLU A 6 10.06 -21.68 25.11
C GLU A 6 8.64 -21.15 25.40
N SER A 7 8.18 -21.27 26.65
CA SER A 7 6.86 -20.78 27.09
C SER A 7 6.71 -19.25 26.95
N GLY A 8 7.77 -18.48 27.23
CA GLY A 8 7.74 -17.02 27.12
C GLY A 8 7.69 -16.53 25.67
N SER A 9 8.41 -17.20 24.78
CA SER A 9 8.40 -16.88 23.34
C SER A 9 7.05 -17.18 22.69
N SER A 10 6.44 -18.32 23.01
CA SER A 10 5.12 -18.71 22.49
C SER A 10 4.00 -17.73 22.88
N LEU A 11 4.02 -17.24 24.12
CA LEU A 11 3.04 -16.26 24.61
C LEU A 11 3.23 -14.88 23.94
N ALA A 12 4.47 -14.46 23.71
CA ALA A 12 4.77 -13.21 23.01
C ALA A 12 4.30 -13.27 21.54
N TYR A 13 4.50 -14.41 20.86
CA TYR A 13 4.02 -14.59 19.49
C TYR A 13 2.50 -14.60 19.40
N GLN A 14 1.80 -15.33 20.29
CA GLN A 14 0.33 -15.31 20.33
C GLN A 14 -0.23 -13.90 20.52
N ARG A 15 0.37 -13.09 21.40
CA ARG A 15 -0.06 -11.71 21.62
C ARG A 15 0.09 -10.83 20.38
N LEU A 16 1.16 -11.04 19.60
CA LEU A 16 1.38 -10.33 18.36
C LEU A 16 0.38 -10.78 17.28
N ASP A 17 0.10 -12.06 17.17
CA ASP A 17 -0.89 -12.58 16.21
C ASP A 17 -2.29 -12.04 16.52
N GLU A 18 -2.70 -12.02 17.80
CA GLU A 18 -3.95 -11.37 18.20
C GLU A 18 -3.96 -9.87 17.91
N ALA A 19 -2.80 -9.20 17.98
CA ALA A 19 -2.71 -7.77 17.71
C ALA A 19 -2.82 -7.46 16.21
N VAL A 20 -2.30 -8.33 15.36
CA VAL A 20 -2.53 -8.28 13.90
C VAL A 20 -4.03 -8.32 13.61
N GLU A 21 -4.75 -9.29 14.18
CA GLU A 21 -6.21 -9.42 14.00
C GLU A 21 -6.97 -8.21 14.54
N ARG A 22 -6.56 -7.65 15.68
CA ARG A 22 -7.14 -6.41 16.23
C ARG A 22 -6.97 -5.20 15.33
N LEU A 23 -5.85 -5.11 14.59
CA LEU A 23 -5.57 -3.99 13.67
C LEU A 23 -6.27 -4.14 12.31
N ALA A 24 -6.71 -5.35 11.94
CA ALA A 24 -7.32 -5.64 10.65
C ALA A 24 -8.49 -4.70 10.27
N PRO A 25 -9.44 -4.38 11.19
CA PRO A 25 -10.53 -3.46 10.88
C PRO A 25 -10.05 -2.03 10.58
N ALA A 26 -9.03 -1.55 11.30
CA ALA A 26 -8.48 -0.21 11.10
C ALA A 26 -7.78 -0.09 9.74
N VAL A 27 -7.02 -1.12 9.34
CA VAL A 27 -6.39 -1.17 8.02
C VAL A 27 -7.43 -1.29 6.90
N THR A 28 -8.45 -2.13 7.09
CA THR A 28 -9.56 -2.25 6.14
C THR A 28 -10.28 -0.92 5.94
N ALA A 29 -10.59 -0.20 7.02
CA ALA A 29 -11.23 1.11 6.96
C ALA A 29 -10.37 2.16 6.26
N LEU A 30 -9.05 2.14 6.50
CA LEU A 30 -8.09 3.01 5.80
C LEU A 30 -8.09 2.74 4.29
N LEU A 31 -8.06 1.47 3.87
CA LEU A 31 -8.08 1.08 2.47
C LEU A 31 -9.39 1.48 1.78
N GLN A 32 -10.53 1.21 2.42
CA GLN A 32 -11.85 1.59 1.89
C GLN A 32 -11.96 3.10 1.66
N ARG A 33 -11.38 3.91 2.56
CA ARG A 33 -11.33 5.38 2.40
C ARG A 33 -10.41 5.82 1.26
N SER A 34 -9.34 5.07 1.00
CA SER A 34 -8.36 5.39 -0.05
C SER A 34 -8.88 5.09 -1.47
N ALA A 35 -9.78 4.11 -1.58
CA ALA A 35 -10.39 3.67 -2.83
C ALA A 35 -11.88 3.31 -2.60
N PRO A 36 -12.77 4.31 -2.52
CA PRO A 36 -14.17 4.10 -2.14
C PRO A 36 -14.97 3.25 -3.12
N ASP A 37 -14.54 3.17 -4.37
CA ASP A 37 -15.21 2.39 -5.43
C ASP A 37 -14.76 0.92 -5.48
N GLY A 38 -13.78 0.54 -4.66
CA GLY A 38 -13.26 -0.82 -4.56
C GLY A 38 -13.80 -1.55 -3.34
N ALA A 39 -13.90 -2.88 -3.43
CA ALA A 39 -14.10 -3.73 -2.26
C ALA A 39 -12.73 -4.13 -1.69
N VAL A 40 -12.55 -3.96 -0.39
CA VAL A 40 -11.35 -4.45 0.30
C VAL A 40 -11.46 -5.97 0.43
N VAL A 41 -10.44 -6.68 -0.03
CA VAL A 41 -10.26 -8.11 0.20
C VAL A 41 -9.12 -8.29 1.19
N THR A 42 -9.36 -9.07 2.25
CA THR A 42 -8.35 -9.38 3.26
C THR A 42 -8.09 -10.88 3.29
N GLU A 43 -6.83 -11.26 3.28
CA GLU A 43 -6.35 -12.63 3.35
C GLU A 43 -5.31 -12.77 4.47
N GLY A 44 -5.30 -13.94 5.12
CA GLY A 44 -4.27 -14.30 6.10
C GLY A 44 -2.98 -14.70 5.40
N GLU A 45 -1.85 -14.21 5.92
CA GLU A 45 -0.50 -14.64 5.57
C GLU A 45 0.14 -15.36 6.77
N GLU A 46 1.24 -16.10 6.56
CA GLU A 46 1.89 -16.92 7.60
C GLU A 46 2.21 -16.14 8.89
N PHE A 47 2.48 -14.83 8.77
CA PHE A 47 2.87 -13.95 9.87
C PHE A 47 2.06 -12.66 9.94
N GLY A 48 0.89 -12.61 9.30
CA GLY A 48 0.19 -11.35 9.14
C GLY A 48 -1.13 -11.43 8.39
N LEU A 49 -1.60 -10.25 7.99
CA LEU A 49 -2.74 -10.06 7.12
C LEU A 49 -2.34 -9.18 5.95
N ARG A 50 -2.86 -9.52 4.77
CA ARG A 50 -2.76 -8.72 3.56
C ARG A 50 -4.16 -8.25 3.17
N SER A 51 -4.33 -6.93 3.07
CA SER A 51 -5.54 -6.30 2.58
C SER A 51 -5.27 -5.60 1.26
N VAL A 52 -6.17 -5.75 0.31
CA VAL A 52 -6.05 -5.21 -1.04
C VAL A 52 -7.32 -4.51 -1.44
N VAL A 53 -7.19 -3.35 -2.09
CA VAL A 53 -8.32 -2.68 -2.74
C VAL A 53 -7.89 -2.16 -4.11
N PRO A 54 -8.68 -2.45 -5.18
CA PRO A 54 -8.35 -1.98 -6.52
C PRO A 54 -8.43 -0.46 -6.59
N VAL A 55 -7.48 0.15 -7.29
CA VAL A 55 -7.44 1.59 -7.50
C VAL A 55 -7.47 1.92 -8.99
N ARG A 56 -8.29 2.93 -9.35
CA ARG A 56 -8.37 3.45 -10.71
C ARG A 56 -7.50 4.68 -10.86
N PHE A 57 -6.81 4.74 -12.01
CA PHE A 57 -6.09 5.90 -12.45
C PHE A 57 -6.98 6.83 -13.29
N PRO A 58 -6.87 8.16 -13.13
CA PRO A 58 -7.77 9.11 -13.78
C PRO A 58 -7.78 9.08 -15.32
N ASP A 59 -6.70 8.64 -15.95
CA ASP A 59 -6.57 8.52 -17.42
C ASP A 59 -7.03 7.15 -17.95
N GLY A 60 -7.42 6.22 -17.08
CA GLY A 60 -7.92 4.90 -17.46
C GLY A 60 -6.85 3.94 -17.98
N ILE A 61 -5.56 4.27 -17.88
CA ILE A 61 -4.47 3.44 -18.40
C ILE A 61 -3.85 2.59 -17.30
N GLY A 62 -3.86 1.28 -17.50
CA GLY A 62 -3.30 0.29 -16.57
C GLY A 62 -4.23 -0.05 -15.41
N ARG A 63 -3.72 -0.90 -14.53
CA ARG A 63 -4.37 -1.36 -13.30
C ARG A 63 -3.46 -1.13 -12.12
N GLY A 64 -4.05 -0.94 -10.95
CA GLY A 64 -3.30 -0.88 -9.71
C GLY A 64 -4.15 -1.28 -8.53
N ASP A 65 -3.46 -1.60 -7.46
CA ASP A 65 -4.02 -1.99 -6.17
C ASP A 65 -3.32 -1.20 -5.07
N VAL A 66 -4.09 -0.76 -4.07
CA VAL A 66 -3.52 -0.37 -2.78
C VAL A 66 -3.42 -1.63 -1.95
N VAL A 67 -2.20 -1.97 -1.54
CA VAL A 67 -1.90 -3.15 -0.73
C VAL A 67 -1.46 -2.68 0.64
N ALA A 68 -2.11 -3.19 1.69
CA ALA A 68 -1.63 -3.05 3.06
C ALA A 68 -1.27 -4.43 3.62
N ARG A 69 -0.16 -4.49 4.34
CA ARG A 69 0.27 -5.67 5.09
C ARG A 69 0.43 -5.29 6.55
N VAL A 70 -0.17 -6.07 7.43
CA VAL A 70 0.03 -6.00 8.89
C VAL A 70 0.69 -7.29 9.30
N PHE A 71 1.89 -7.23 9.85
CA PHE A 71 2.62 -8.43 10.22
C PHE A 71 3.47 -8.22 11.45
N ARG A 72 3.74 -9.33 12.14
CA ARG A 72 4.69 -9.35 13.24
C ARG A 72 6.12 -9.18 12.72
N TYR A 73 6.87 -8.25 13.29
CA TYR A 73 8.26 -8.04 12.97
C TYR A 73 9.07 -7.88 14.27
N ARG A 74 9.85 -8.91 14.61
CA ARG A 74 10.56 -9.00 15.90
C ARG A 74 9.56 -8.84 17.05
N ASP A 75 9.73 -7.83 17.90
CA ASP A 75 8.91 -7.58 19.10
C ASP A 75 7.83 -6.51 18.88
N TYR A 76 7.57 -6.14 17.62
CA TYR A 76 6.62 -5.09 17.27
C TYR A 76 5.74 -5.48 16.08
N LEU A 77 4.68 -4.73 15.85
CA LEU A 77 3.81 -4.84 14.69
C LEU A 77 4.27 -3.88 13.62
N ARG A 78 4.30 -4.31 12.37
CA ARG A 78 4.61 -3.47 11.23
C ARG A 78 3.41 -3.42 10.30
N VAL A 79 3.06 -2.20 9.90
CA VAL A 79 2.07 -1.92 8.87
C VAL A 79 2.78 -1.31 7.68
N ASP A 80 2.74 -1.96 6.53
CA ASP A 80 3.24 -1.44 5.27
C ASP A 80 2.06 -1.19 4.33
N VAL A 81 2.03 -0.03 3.66
CA VAL A 81 1.02 0.33 2.67
C VAL A 81 1.72 0.77 1.39
N GLU A 82 1.31 0.24 0.25
CA GLU A 82 1.88 0.58 -1.05
C GLU A 82 0.85 0.61 -2.17
N ILE A 83 1.18 1.27 -3.28
CA ILE A 83 0.48 1.09 -4.56
C ILE A 83 1.31 0.15 -5.43
N VAL A 84 0.69 -0.98 -5.82
CA VAL A 84 1.23 -1.89 -6.83
C VAL A 84 0.48 -1.62 -8.13
N HIS A 85 1.18 -1.42 -9.24
CA HIS A 85 0.55 -1.14 -10.53
C HIS A 85 1.39 -1.61 -11.71
N ASN A 86 0.75 -1.80 -12.87
CA ASN A 86 1.41 -2.25 -14.12
C ASN A 86 1.70 -1.11 -15.11
N ARG A 87 1.66 0.14 -14.63
CA ARG A 87 1.84 1.33 -15.49
C ARG A 87 3.31 1.59 -15.84
N MET A 88 3.55 1.85 -17.12
CA MET A 88 4.86 2.16 -17.70
C MET A 88 4.79 3.52 -18.38
N PHE A 89 5.89 4.27 -18.43
CA PHE A 89 5.94 5.40 -19.37
C PHE A 89 5.80 4.89 -20.80
N ALA A 90 5.21 5.66 -21.72
CA ALA A 90 5.11 5.26 -23.11
C ALA A 90 6.25 5.87 -23.95
N ARG A 91 6.63 5.16 -25.00
CA ARG A 91 7.55 5.62 -26.05
C ARG A 91 6.81 6.58 -26.99
N LYS A 92 7.55 7.22 -27.91
CA LYS A 92 6.98 8.15 -28.91
C LYS A 92 5.97 7.48 -29.85
N ASP A 93 6.09 6.19 -30.07
CA ASP A 93 5.19 5.36 -30.89
C ASP A 93 3.91 4.94 -30.13
N GLY A 94 3.77 5.32 -28.85
CA GLY A 94 2.64 4.97 -27.99
C GLY A 94 2.77 3.61 -27.30
N GLY A 95 3.80 2.83 -27.59
CA GLY A 95 4.05 1.54 -26.92
C GLY A 95 4.61 1.71 -25.50
N PRO A 96 4.50 0.70 -24.62
CA PRO A 96 5.13 0.74 -23.30
C PRO A 96 6.64 0.84 -23.41
N SER A 97 7.23 1.70 -22.58
CA SER A 97 8.68 1.77 -22.40
C SER A 97 9.14 0.72 -21.38
N GLU A 98 10.45 0.53 -21.29
CA GLU A 98 11.07 -0.32 -20.26
C GLU A 98 11.10 0.34 -18.87
N ARG A 99 10.69 1.61 -18.77
CA ARG A 99 10.68 2.38 -17.53
C ARG A 99 9.30 2.36 -16.90
N ARG A 100 9.22 1.84 -15.67
CA ARG A 100 8.03 1.92 -14.83
C ARG A 100 7.64 3.37 -14.57
N CYS A 101 6.35 3.64 -14.50
CA CYS A 101 5.81 4.96 -14.18
C CYS A 101 5.92 5.23 -12.67
N TYR A 102 7.08 5.72 -12.22
CA TYR A 102 7.33 6.01 -10.80
C TYR A 102 6.45 7.14 -10.23
N LEU A 103 5.81 7.94 -11.09
CA LEU A 103 4.88 9.00 -10.66
C LEU A 103 3.63 8.44 -9.95
N ASN A 104 3.34 7.16 -10.15
CA ASN A 104 2.22 6.47 -9.51
C ASN A 104 2.66 5.58 -8.32
N ASP A 105 3.94 5.60 -7.95
CA ASP A 105 4.43 4.84 -6.81
C ASP A 105 4.06 5.52 -5.49
N PHE A 106 3.71 4.72 -4.51
CA PHE A 106 3.53 5.14 -3.13
C PHE A 106 3.92 3.99 -2.20
N VAL A 107 4.66 4.30 -1.13
CA VAL A 107 4.99 3.37 -0.04
C VAL A 107 5.00 4.15 1.27
N ALA A 108 4.41 3.58 2.32
CA ALA A 108 4.49 4.08 3.69
C ALA A 108 4.55 2.91 4.67
N SER A 109 5.28 3.11 5.78
CA SER A 109 5.45 2.11 6.83
C SER A 109 5.21 2.73 8.20
N LEU A 110 4.61 1.96 9.10
CA LEU A 110 4.42 2.30 10.50
C LEU A 110 4.85 1.11 11.37
N SER A 111 5.63 1.38 12.41
CA SER A 111 5.92 0.41 13.47
C SER A 111 5.09 0.76 14.70
N LEU A 112 4.45 -0.25 15.28
CA LEU A 112 3.54 -0.14 16.40
C LEU A 112 3.95 -1.10 17.51
N ALA A 113 3.69 -0.73 18.76
CA ALA A 113 3.86 -1.64 19.88
C ALA A 113 2.94 -2.87 19.75
N ALA A 114 3.31 -3.98 20.40
CA ALA A 114 2.56 -5.24 20.35
C ALA A 114 1.13 -5.14 20.90
N ASP A 115 0.85 -4.11 21.70
CA ASP A 115 -0.46 -3.83 22.30
C ASP A 115 -1.25 -2.74 21.57
N ALA A 116 -0.75 -2.23 20.43
CA ALA A 116 -1.44 -1.22 19.65
C ALA A 116 -2.80 -1.72 19.15
N THR A 117 -3.81 -0.87 19.27
CA THR A 117 -5.20 -1.14 18.85
C THR A 117 -5.67 -0.27 17.70
N ALA A 118 -4.86 0.72 17.28
CA ALA A 118 -5.21 1.66 16.24
C ALA A 118 -3.97 2.14 15.47
N LEU A 119 -4.20 2.60 14.24
CA LEU A 119 -3.22 3.37 13.46
C LEU A 119 -3.12 4.79 14.02
N THR A 120 -1.98 5.44 13.84
CA THR A 120 -1.86 6.85 14.23
C THR A 120 -2.59 7.75 13.24
N PRO A 121 -3.28 8.82 13.69
CA PRO A 121 -3.94 9.77 12.80
C PRO A 121 -3.00 10.43 11.78
N GLU A 122 -1.73 10.61 12.15
CA GLU A 122 -0.68 11.12 11.26
C GLU A 122 -0.40 10.14 10.12
N PHE A 123 -0.28 8.85 10.43
CA PHE A 123 -0.05 7.81 9.43
C PHE A 123 -1.23 7.69 8.48
N GLU A 124 -2.47 7.65 8.99
CA GLU A 124 -3.66 7.59 8.15
C GLU A 124 -3.74 8.79 7.19
N ARG A 125 -3.51 10.01 7.70
CA ARG A 125 -3.51 11.22 6.87
C ARG A 125 -2.43 11.19 5.81
N SER A 126 -1.24 10.70 6.15
CA SER A 126 -0.12 10.54 5.21
C SER A 126 -0.48 9.54 4.11
N VAL A 127 -1.02 8.37 4.46
CA VAL A 127 -1.44 7.32 3.51
C VAL A 127 -2.49 7.84 2.54
N LEU A 128 -3.55 8.47 3.04
CA LEU A 128 -4.63 8.96 2.19
C LEU A 128 -4.15 10.06 1.22
N ARG A 129 -3.31 10.98 1.70
CA ARG A 129 -2.71 12.01 0.84
C ARG A 129 -1.73 11.42 -0.18
N GLY A 130 -0.91 10.46 0.24
CA GLY A 130 0.05 9.78 -0.62
C GLY A 130 -0.62 9.00 -1.74
N ILE A 131 -1.66 8.21 -1.42
CA ILE A 131 -2.43 7.47 -2.41
C ILE A 131 -3.12 8.41 -3.40
N ALA A 132 -3.81 9.45 -2.91
CA ALA A 132 -4.42 10.45 -3.79
C ALA A 132 -3.37 11.12 -4.69
N GLY A 133 -2.24 11.49 -4.09
CA GLY A 133 -1.13 12.12 -4.79
C GLY A 133 -0.49 11.25 -5.87
N ALA A 134 -0.37 9.94 -5.63
CA ALA A 134 0.17 8.98 -6.58
C ALA A 134 -0.83 8.66 -7.70
N ARG A 135 -2.13 8.53 -7.40
CA ARG A 135 -3.17 8.36 -8.42
C ARG A 135 -3.18 9.51 -9.43
N GLU A 136 -3.00 10.74 -8.94
CA GLU A 136 -2.97 11.94 -9.76
C GLU A 136 -1.57 12.33 -10.27
N GLY A 137 -0.54 11.55 -9.95
CA GLY A 137 0.86 11.95 -10.15
C GLY A 137 1.20 12.39 -11.57
N VAL A 138 0.70 11.65 -12.57
CA VAL A 138 0.88 11.95 -14.00
C VAL A 138 0.18 13.24 -14.40
N GLN A 139 -1.09 13.43 -14.00
CA GLN A 139 -1.84 14.64 -14.31
C GLN A 139 -1.25 15.87 -13.62
N ARG A 140 -0.84 15.74 -12.36
CA ARG A 140 -0.14 16.79 -11.62
C ARG A 140 1.15 17.17 -12.34
N HIS A 141 1.98 16.20 -12.70
CA HIS A 141 3.21 16.44 -13.44
C HIS A 141 2.96 17.17 -14.78
N ASN A 142 1.97 16.71 -15.56
CA ASN A 142 1.61 17.33 -16.84
C ASN A 142 1.11 18.78 -16.67
N ARG A 143 0.40 19.11 -15.58
CA ARG A 143 -0.03 20.49 -15.28
C ARG A 143 1.14 21.40 -14.90
N GLU A 144 2.13 20.88 -14.19
CA GLU A 144 3.31 21.64 -13.73
C GLU A 144 4.33 21.89 -14.85
N GLN A 145 4.43 20.97 -15.82
CA GLN A 145 5.36 21.04 -16.95
C GLN A 145 4.70 21.72 -18.17
N ALA A 146 4.40 23.01 -18.08
CA ALA A 146 3.68 23.80 -19.12
C ALA A 146 4.39 23.94 -20.49
N ALA A 147 5.44 23.18 -20.78
CA ALA A 147 6.17 23.23 -22.05
C ALA A 147 5.55 22.27 -23.09
N PRO A 148 5.51 22.63 -24.40
CA PRO A 148 4.90 21.81 -25.46
C PRO A 148 5.56 20.44 -25.67
N TRP A 149 6.73 20.20 -25.07
CA TRP A 149 7.49 18.96 -25.14
C TRP A 149 7.40 18.10 -23.86
N GLY A 150 6.66 18.55 -22.84
CA GLY A 150 6.66 17.98 -21.49
C GLY A 150 5.58 16.94 -21.18
N GLN A 151 4.79 16.49 -22.16
CA GLN A 151 3.74 15.51 -21.91
C GLN A 151 4.33 14.14 -21.60
N VAL A 152 4.05 13.65 -20.38
CA VAL A 152 4.28 12.26 -20.02
C VAL A 152 3.15 11.42 -20.58
N THR A 153 3.50 10.49 -21.46
CA THR A 153 2.63 9.44 -21.96
C THR A 153 2.76 8.19 -21.09
N VAL A 154 1.67 7.45 -20.94
CA VAL A 154 1.62 6.24 -20.11
C VAL A 154 0.96 5.12 -20.88
N ALA A 155 1.46 3.90 -20.71
CA ALA A 155 0.91 2.67 -21.25
C ALA A 155 0.79 1.62 -20.12
N ALA A 156 0.00 0.58 -20.35
CA ALA A 156 -0.02 -0.60 -19.51
C ALA A 156 1.08 -1.58 -19.98
N ALA A 157 1.72 -2.29 -19.05
CA ALA A 157 2.48 -3.48 -19.39
C ALA A 157 1.53 -4.52 -20.03
N MET A 158 2.01 -5.22 -21.05
CA MET A 158 1.29 -6.35 -21.63
C MET A 158 1.47 -7.54 -20.68
N ASP A 159 0.34 -8.12 -20.22
CA ASP A 159 0.32 -9.30 -19.36
C ASP A 159 0.86 -10.54 -20.08
#